data_AF-A0AAV5F2G1-F1
#
_entry.id   AF-A0AAV5F2G1-F1
#
_cell.length_a   1.000
_cell.length_b   1.000
_cell.length_c   1.000
_cell.angle_alpha   90.00
_cell.angle_beta   90.00
_cell.angle_gamma   90.00
#
_symmetry.space_group_name_H-M   'P 1'
#
loop_
_entity.id
_entity.type
_entity.pdbx_description
1 polymer ?
#
loop_
_entity_poly.entity_id
_entity_poly.type
_entity_poly.pdbx_seq_one_letter_code
_entity_poly.pdbx_strand_id
1 'polypeptide(L)' 'MRDRVEESEKARKKAVAARLVLMDMMSVMLLRPDGHPSRYGHWPEVKVTLYNDCMHWCLPGPIDVWNEMLFQMQLKD' A
#
# COMPACT_ATOMS: atom_id res chain seq x y z
N MET A 1 -1.11 -0.99 14.97
CA MET A 1 -2.00 -0.36 13.94
C MET A 1 -2.66 0.89 14.48
N ARG A 2 -3.26 0.83 15.68
CA ARG A 2 -3.72 2.00 16.42
C ARG A 2 -2.64 3.09 16.52
N ASP A 3 -1.38 2.66 16.61
CA ASP A 3 -0.19 3.51 16.63
C ASP A 3 0.02 4.31 15.33
N ARG A 4 -0.27 3.72 14.16
CA ARG A 4 -0.15 4.40 12.85
C ARG A 4 -1.22 5.47 12.66
N VAL A 5 -2.44 5.20 13.16
CA VAL A 5 -3.53 6.18 13.15
C VAL A 5 -3.18 7.34 14.08
N GLU A 6 -2.69 7.05 15.29
CA GLU A 6 -2.27 8.07 16.25
C GLU A 6 -1.10 8.92 15.73
N GLU A 7 -0.12 8.31 15.07
CA GLU A 7 0.97 9.01 14.40
C GLU A 7 0.46 9.95 13.31
N SER A 8 -0.46 9.47 12.47
CA SER A 8 -1.09 10.31 11.44
C SER A 8 -1.85 11.49 12.03
N GLU A 9 -2.55 11.32 13.14
CA GLU A 9 -3.24 12.42 13.81
C GLU A 9 -2.25 13.45 14.38
N LYS A 10 -1.16 12.99 14.99
CA LYS A 10 -0.08 13.86 15.48
C LYS A 10 0.55 14.64 14.32
N ALA A 11 0.81 13.98 13.19
CA ALA A 11 1.33 14.61 11.98
C ALA A 11 0.34 15.65 11.42
N ARG A 12 -0.96 15.32 11.38
CA ARG A 12 -2.01 16.23 10.90
C ARG A 12 -2.12 17.48 11.76
N LYS A 13 -2.01 17.35 13.09
CA LYS A 13 -2.01 18.51 14.02
C LYS A 13 -0.80 19.43 13.83
N LYS A 14 0.32 18.91 13.33
CA LYS A 14 1.53 19.69 13.03
C LYS A 14 1.55 20.26 11.61
N ALA A 15 0.68 19.78 10.72
CA ALA A 15 0.59 20.23 9.34
C ALA A 15 -0.15 21.59 9.27
N VAL A 16 0.59 22.68 9.44
CA VAL A 16 0.05 24.05 9.47
C VAL A 16 -0.28 24.58 8.07
N ALA A 17 0.45 24.12 7.05
CA ALA A 17 0.35 24.63 5.67
C ALA A 17 -0.15 23.60 4.63
N ALA A 18 -0.47 22.36 5.04
CA ALA A 18 -0.85 21.29 4.12
C ALA A 18 -2.04 20.46 4.66
N ARG A 19 -2.98 20.10 3.77
CA ARG A 19 -4.07 19.17 4.06
C ARG A 19 -3.51 17.75 4.08
N LEU A 20 -3.15 17.26 5.27
CA LEU A 20 -2.70 15.88 5.46
C LEU A 20 -3.90 14.96 5.74
N VAL A 21 -4.06 13.93 4.91
CA VAL A 21 -5.11 12.91 5.04
C VAL A 21 -4.47 11.52 5.05
N LEU A 22 -4.92 10.65 5.96
CA LEU A 22 -4.49 9.26 6.01
C LEU A 22 -5.25 8.43 4.96
N MET A 23 -4.52 7.82 4.03
CA MET A 23 -5.06 6.78 3.16
C MET A 23 -4.83 5.41 3.83
N ASP A 24 -5.83 4.92 4.57
CA ASP A 24 -5.75 3.61 5.23
C ASP A 24 -6.09 2.49 4.24
N MET A 25 -5.06 1.76 3.80
CA MET A 25 -5.16 0.66 2.84
C MET A 25 -5.10 -0.72 3.51
N MET A 26 -4.94 -0.79 4.84
CA MET A 26 -4.62 -2.06 5.52
C MET A 26 -5.68 -3.13 5.29
N SER A 27 -6.95 -2.81 5.51
CA SER A 27 -8.04 -3.78 5.38
C SER A 27 -8.15 -4.32 3.97
N VAL A 28 -8.05 -3.45 2.96
CA VAL A 28 -8.12 -3.82 1.55
C VAL A 28 -6.94 -4.71 1.17
N MET A 29 -5.72 -4.39 1.61
CA MET A 29 -4.53 -5.17 1.26
C MET A 29 -4.41 -6.49 2.01
N LEU A 30 -4.92 -6.55 3.24
CA LEU A 30 -4.98 -7.80 4.00
C LEU A 30 -5.88 -8.85 3.31
N LEU A 31 -6.89 -8.40 2.56
CA LEU A 31 -7.79 -9.27 1.82
C LEU A 31 -7.21 -9.72 0.47
N ARG A 32 -6.00 -9.29 0.10
CA ARG A 32 -5.41 -9.53 -1.21
C ARG A 32 -4.11 -10.35 -1.23
N PRO A 33 -3.91 -11.40 -0.39
CA PRO A 33 -2.66 -12.17 -0.45
C PRO A 33 -2.42 -12.84 -1.83
N ASP A 34 -3.46 -12.95 -2.66
CA ASP A 34 -3.42 -13.43 -4.05
C ASP A 34 -2.63 -12.50 -4.99
N GLY A 35 -2.47 -11.23 -4.64
CA GLY A 35 -1.82 -10.25 -5.51
C GLY A 35 -0.30 -10.22 -5.43
N HIS A 36 0.31 -11.10 -4.63
CA HIS A 36 1.77 -11.18 -4.49
C HIS A 36 2.39 -11.98 -5.64
N PRO A 37 3.58 -11.58 -6.13
CA PRO A 37 4.25 -12.27 -7.22
C PRO A 37 4.81 -13.64 -6.81
N SER A 38 4.95 -13.92 -5.51
CA SER A 38 5.49 -15.19 -5.02
C SER A 38 6.83 -15.50 -5.71
N ARG A 39 6.96 -16.65 -6.37
CA ARG A 39 8.16 -17.05 -7.12
C ARG A 39 8.36 -16.34 -8.45
N TYR A 40 7.36 -15.59 -8.93
CA TYR A 40 7.38 -14.93 -10.23
C TYR A 40 7.85 -13.47 -10.15
N GLY A 41 8.31 -13.01 -8.97
CA GLY A 41 8.81 -11.64 -8.77
C GLY A 41 10.24 -11.42 -9.26
N HIS A 42 10.91 -12.48 -9.72
CA HIS A 42 12.31 -12.45 -10.12
C HIS A 42 12.52 -13.20 -11.44
N TRP A 43 13.60 -12.85 -12.14
CA TRP A 43 14.00 -13.56 -13.35
C TRP A 43 14.36 -15.03 -13.04
N PRO A 44 14.02 -15.99 -13.92
CA PRO A 44 14.23 -17.41 -13.67
C PRO A 44 15.67 -17.80 -13.30
N GLU A 45 16.64 -17.05 -13.80
CA GLU A 45 18.08 -17.34 -13.66
C GLU A 45 18.69 -16.79 -12.36
N VAL A 46 17.95 -16.00 -11.60
CA VAL A 46 18.47 -15.35 -10.38
C VAL A 46 18.32 -16.29 -9.19
N LYS A 47 19.45 -16.61 -8.55
CA LYS A 47 19.46 -17.29 -7.25
C LYS A 47 19.01 -16.32 -6.16
N VAL A 48 17.74 -16.40 -5.78
CA VAL A 48 17.18 -15.64 -4.65
C VAL A 48 17.16 -16.47 -3.37
N THR A 49 17.48 -15.84 -2.24
CA THR A 49 17.45 -16.46 -0.91
C THR A 49 16.03 -16.55 -0.35
N LEU A 50 15.19 -15.55 -0.64
CA LEU A 50 13.74 -15.64 -0.45
C LEU A 50 13.10 -16.03 -1.78
N TYR A 51 12.65 -17.28 -1.87
CA TYR A 51 12.06 -17.81 -3.10
C TYR A 51 10.64 -17.28 -3.35
N ASN A 52 9.89 -16.94 -2.29
CA ASN A 52 8.55 -16.37 -2.40
C ASN A 52 8.57 -14.92 -1.96
N ASP A 53 8.26 -14.02 -2.88
CA ASP A 53 8.03 -12.62 -2.58
C ASP A 53 6.60 -12.39 -2.09
N CYS A 54 6.47 -12.02 -0.81
CA CYS A 54 5.22 -11.66 -0.13
C CYS A 54 5.16 -10.18 0.25
N MET A 55 6.10 -9.36 -0.25
CA MET A 55 6.20 -7.94 0.10
C MET A 55 5.76 -7.05 -1.06
N HIS A 56 6.08 -7.45 -2.28
CA HIS A 56 5.69 -6.75 -3.50
C HIS A 56 4.37 -7.24 -4.07
N TRP A 57 3.88 -6.56 -5.09
CA TRP A 57 2.58 -6.79 -5.70
C TRP A 57 2.71 -6.92 -7.21
N CYS A 58 1.95 -7.83 -7.81
CA CYS A 58 1.83 -7.96 -9.26
C CYS A 58 1.17 -6.73 -9.88
N LEU A 59 1.48 -6.50 -11.16
CA LEU A 59 0.78 -5.54 -12.02
C LEU A 59 0.31 -6.25 -13.30
N PRO A 60 -0.97 -6.10 -13.70
CA PRO A 60 -2.05 -5.44 -12.95
C PRO A 60 -2.40 -6.20 -11.66
N GLY A 61 -2.92 -5.51 -10.64
CA GLY A 61 -3.12 -6.11 -9.31
C GLY A 61 -3.63 -5.17 -8.23
N PRO A 62 -3.47 -5.52 -6.93
CA PRO A 62 -4.02 -4.75 -5.81
C PRO A 62 -3.56 -3.29 -5.74
N ILE A 63 -2.40 -2.97 -6.31
CA ILE A 63 -1.89 -1.59 -6.41
C ILE A 63 -2.80 -0.71 -7.27
N ASP A 64 -3.53 -1.27 -8.24
CA ASP A 64 -4.48 -0.49 -9.04
C ASP A 64 -5.63 0.06 -8.17
N VAL A 65 -6.00 -0.65 -7.09
CA VAL A 65 -6.98 -0.18 -6.11
C VAL A 65 -6.44 1.00 -5.31
N TRP A 66 -5.13 1.06 -5.04
CA TRP A 66 -4.53 2.22 -4.36
C TRP A 66 -4.67 3.48 -5.19
N ASN A 67 -4.42 3.36 -6.50
CA ASN A 67 -4.56 4.48 -7.44
C ASN A 67 -6.01 4.97 -7.50
N GLU A 68 -6.97 4.05 -7.56
CA GLU A 68 -8.40 4.41 -7.53
C GLU A 68 -8.78 5.09 -6.20
N MET A 69 -8.39 4.53 -5.05
CA MET A 69 -8.67 5.12 -3.74
C MET A 69 -8.06 6.52 -3.61
N LEU A 70 -6.81 6.69 -4.05
CA LEU A 70 -6.14 7.99 -4.06
C LEU A 70 -6.88 9.00 -4.94
N PHE A 71 -7.27 8.59 -6.15
CA PHE A 71 -8.02 9.44 -7.08
C PHE A 71 -9.36 9.87 -6.46
N GLN A 72 -10.12 8.94 -5.88
CA GLN A 72 -11.37 9.25 -5.17
C GLN A 72 -11.16 10.18 -3.96
N MET A 73 -10.01 10.11 -3.29
CA MET A 73 -9.67 11.03 -2.20
C MET A 73 -9.28 12.43 -2.69
N GLN A 74 -8.72 12.55 -3.89
CA GLN A 74 -8.36 13.83 -4.52
C GLN A 74 -9.58 14.53 -5.14
N LEU A 75 -10.56 13.77 -5.63
CA LEU A 75 -11.80 14.31 -6.22
C LEU A 75 -12.82 14.80 -5.19
N LYS A 76 -12.65 14.50 -3.90
CA LYS A 76 -13.53 14.97 -2.84
C LYS A 76 -13.17 16.40 -2.46
N ASP A 77 -14.05 17.34 -2.83
CA ASP A 77 -14.09 18.74 -2.37
C ASP A 77 -13.95 18.84 -0.83
#